data_AF-A0AAU0MGT4-F1
#
_entry.id   AF-A0AAU0MGT4-F1
#
_cell.length_a   1.000
_cell.length_b   1.000
_cell.length_c   1.000
_cell.angle_alpha   90.00
_cell.angle_beta   90.00
_cell.angle_gamma   90.00
#
_symmetry.space_group_name_H-M   'P 1'
#
loop_
_entity.id
_entity.type
_entity.pdbx_description
1 polymer ?
#
loop_
_entity_poly.entity_id
_entity_poly.type
_entity_poly.pdbx_seq_one_letter_code
_entity_poly.pdbx_strand_id
1 'polypeptide(L)'
;MARLKRVRPLEDRGFTRVRAGRGFRYVDHRGRVVARVHLDRIETLVIPPAWTDVWICREARGHIQAVGVDDAGRRQYVYHPDWSARRDRGKFARALALADALPRARARVTVGLRRPELDRERVLAVAFRLLDQAAPRIGSERYFRAHGSRGLTTLIRRDAAVDGDTVILDFPGKSGKRASLSVVDADLAATIAELATGRPRAALLSYRRGRRRVPLAPSDVNAYVRALTGGTFTAKDFRTLRGTIHAAEALARAGTVKTAKDRAAAERSAIRSTAEALGNTPAVAKSSYIDPRVFARYARGQVLDLSIAPESAIRDLLS
;
A
#
# COMPACT_ATOMS: atom_id res chain seq x y z
N MET A 1 26.71 3.64 13.49
CA MET A 1 25.75 2.55 13.84
C MET A 1 26.14 1.27 13.11
N ALA A 2 26.17 0.13 13.80
CA ALA A 2 26.53 -1.16 13.20
C ALA A 2 25.53 -1.60 12.11
N ARG A 3 26.00 -2.33 11.10
CA ARG A 3 25.20 -2.84 9.98
C ARG A 3 24.28 -3.98 10.45
N LEU A 4 23.01 -3.96 10.04
CA LEU A 4 22.08 -5.07 10.28
C LEU A 4 22.48 -6.31 9.47
N LYS A 5 22.27 -7.49 10.06
CA LYS A 5 22.55 -8.80 9.44
C LYS A 5 21.33 -9.28 8.66
N ARG A 6 21.54 -9.69 7.41
CA ARG A 6 20.50 -10.41 6.66
C ARG A 6 20.39 -11.83 7.20
N VAL A 7 19.18 -12.27 7.48
CA VAL A 7 18.84 -13.60 8.01
C VAL A 7 17.72 -14.21 7.19
N ARG A 8 17.70 -15.53 7.06
CA ARG A 8 16.68 -16.30 6.35
C ARG A 8 15.86 -17.09 7.36
N PRO A 9 14.65 -16.64 7.72
CA PRO A 9 13.83 -17.35 8.69
C PRO A 9 13.58 -18.78 8.24
N LEU A 10 13.59 -19.73 9.18
CA LEU A 10 13.43 -21.17 8.97
C LEU A 10 14.59 -21.89 8.26
N GLU A 11 15.49 -21.17 7.56
CA GLU A 11 16.77 -21.70 7.06
C GLU A 11 17.90 -21.49 8.08
N ASP A 12 17.98 -20.29 8.65
CA ASP A 12 18.96 -19.95 9.68
C ASP A 12 18.54 -20.51 11.04
N ARG A 13 19.53 -20.87 11.88
CA ARG A 13 19.30 -21.31 13.25
C ARG A 13 18.60 -20.21 14.06
N GLY A 14 17.43 -20.54 14.60
CA GLY A 14 16.61 -19.67 15.45
C GLY A 14 16.30 -20.30 16.81
N PHE A 15 15.50 -19.58 17.58
CA PHE A 15 14.73 -20.13 18.69
C PHE A 15 13.32 -20.45 18.24
N THR A 16 12.71 -21.46 18.85
CA THR A 16 11.34 -21.87 18.60
C THR A 16 10.50 -21.65 19.84
N ARG A 17 9.28 -21.13 19.66
CA ARG A 17 8.30 -21.00 20.74
C ARG A 17 7.51 -22.29 20.87
N VAL A 18 7.43 -22.83 22.09
CA VAL A 18 6.68 -24.05 22.41
C VAL A 18 5.70 -23.74 23.55
N ARG A 19 4.49 -24.28 23.48
CA ARG A 19 3.49 -24.11 24.55
C ARG A 19 3.96 -24.82 25.83
N ALA A 20 3.80 -24.17 26.98
CA ALA A 20 4.16 -24.72 28.29
C ALA A 20 3.16 -24.25 29.35
N GLY A 21 2.25 -25.15 29.76
CA GLY A 21 1.17 -24.82 30.68
C GLY A 21 0.30 -23.66 30.18
N ARG A 22 0.20 -22.60 30.98
CA ARG A 22 -0.54 -21.36 30.64
C ARG A 22 0.25 -20.37 29.79
N GLY A 23 1.52 -20.65 29.50
CA GLY A 23 2.42 -19.73 28.79
C GLY A 23 3.23 -20.43 27.70
N PHE A 24 4.42 -19.88 27.45
CA PHE A 24 5.35 -20.36 26.43
C PHE A 24 6.75 -20.59 27.02
N ARG A 25 7.45 -21.58 26.47
CA ARG A 25 8.88 -21.78 26.64
C ARG A 25 9.58 -21.59 25.29
N TYR A 26 10.83 -21.13 25.32
CA TYR A 26 11.64 -20.94 24.13
C TYR A 26 12.77 -21.97 24.13
N VAL A 27 12.96 -22.62 22.99
CA VAL A 27 14.01 -23.64 22.79
C VAL A 27 14.90 -23.29 21.62
N ASP A 28 16.15 -23.73 21.65
CA ASP A 28 17.06 -23.64 20.51
C ASP A 28 16.83 -24.77 19.50
N HIS A 29 17.60 -24.76 18.41
CA HIS A 29 17.60 -25.80 17.38
C HIS A 29 17.89 -27.24 17.87
N ARG A 30 18.37 -27.41 19.11
CA ARG A 30 18.62 -28.72 19.75
C ARG A 30 17.57 -29.05 20.82
N GLY A 31 16.51 -28.25 20.94
CA GLY A 31 15.46 -28.42 21.94
C GLY A 31 15.84 -27.96 23.35
N ARG A 32 17.01 -27.33 23.54
CA ARG A 32 17.48 -26.86 24.84
C ARG A 32 16.82 -25.53 25.19
N VAL A 33 16.54 -25.32 26.48
CA VAL A 33 15.94 -24.07 26.97
C VAL A 33 16.86 -22.90 26.67
N VAL A 34 16.27 -21.82 26.15
CA VAL A 34 16.97 -20.58 25.82
C VAL A 34 17.48 -19.88 27.09
N ALA A 35 18.74 -19.44 27.06
CA ALA A 35 19.36 -18.71 28.18
C ALA A 35 18.66 -17.37 28.47
N ARG A 36 18.69 -16.95 29.75
CA ARG A 36 18.03 -15.74 30.26
C ARG A 36 18.33 -14.47 29.45
N VAL A 37 19.59 -14.30 29.04
CA VAL A 37 20.06 -13.15 28.22
C VAL A 37 19.27 -12.95 26.91
N HIS A 38 18.64 -14.00 26.38
CA HIS A 38 17.83 -13.91 25.18
C HIS A 38 16.34 -13.71 25.48
N LEU A 39 15.86 -14.07 26.68
CA LEU A 39 14.44 -14.00 27.05
C LEU A 39 13.95 -12.55 27.10
N ASP A 40 14.70 -11.65 27.74
CA ASP A 40 14.34 -10.24 27.83
C ASP A 40 14.12 -9.63 26.44
N ARG A 41 15.03 -9.94 25.49
CA ARG A 41 14.87 -9.49 24.10
C ARG A 41 13.62 -10.11 23.47
N ILE A 42 13.38 -11.40 23.65
CA ILE A 42 12.21 -12.07 23.05
C ILE A 42 10.90 -11.43 23.54
N GLU A 43 10.81 -11.07 24.80
CA GLU A 43 9.64 -10.40 25.38
C GLU A 43 9.39 -9.02 24.74
N THR A 44 10.46 -8.24 24.50
CA THR A 44 10.34 -6.93 23.81
C THR A 44 9.85 -7.03 22.36
N LEU A 45 9.89 -8.21 21.74
CA LEU A 45 9.39 -8.40 20.37
C LEU A 45 7.85 -8.45 20.31
N VAL A 46 7.18 -8.62 21.46
CA VAL A 46 5.71 -8.64 21.58
C VAL A 46 5.08 -9.59 20.54
N ILE A 47 5.58 -10.83 20.46
CA ILE A 47 5.10 -11.82 19.50
C ILE A 47 3.69 -12.27 19.92
N PRO A 48 2.63 -12.05 19.10
CA PRO A 48 1.27 -12.40 19.49
C PRO A 48 1.13 -13.85 19.95
N PRO A 49 0.40 -14.14 21.04
CA PRO A 49 0.30 -15.48 21.61
C PRO A 49 -0.40 -16.47 20.67
N ALA A 50 -1.31 -15.99 19.83
CA ALA A 50 -2.01 -16.78 18.83
C ALA A 50 -1.09 -17.35 17.72
N TRP A 51 0.10 -16.79 17.49
CA TRP A 51 0.94 -17.28 16.40
C TRP A 51 1.46 -18.70 16.64
N THR A 52 1.36 -19.55 15.61
CA THR A 52 1.97 -20.88 15.55
C THR A 52 3.26 -20.84 14.73
N ASP A 53 4.02 -21.94 14.73
CA ASP A 53 5.27 -22.11 13.96
C ASP A 53 6.25 -20.94 14.10
N VAL A 54 6.41 -20.46 15.33
CA VAL A 54 7.19 -19.25 15.61
C VAL A 54 8.68 -19.57 15.61
N TRP A 55 9.39 -18.92 14.69
CA TRP A 55 10.85 -18.85 14.65
C TRP A 55 11.30 -17.45 15.09
N ILE A 56 12.32 -17.40 15.94
CA ILE A 56 12.87 -16.16 16.51
C ILE A 56 14.36 -16.11 16.20
N CYS A 57 14.82 -14.99 15.66
CA CYS A 57 16.21 -14.79 15.32
C CYS A 57 17.07 -14.78 16.58
N ARG A 58 18.21 -15.49 16.56
CA ARG A 58 19.20 -15.48 17.65
C ARG A 58 19.97 -14.17 17.75
N GLU A 59 20.10 -13.49 16.62
CA GLU A 59 20.92 -12.29 16.46
C GLU A 59 20.09 -11.04 16.73
N ALA A 60 20.47 -10.25 17.73
CA ALA A 60 19.81 -8.98 18.03
C ALA A 60 19.83 -8.02 16.82
N ARG A 61 20.83 -8.13 15.94
CA ARG A 61 20.98 -7.31 14.72
C ARG A 61 20.38 -7.94 13.45
N GLY A 62 19.67 -9.07 13.55
CA GLY A 62 18.99 -9.68 12.42
C GLY A 62 17.86 -8.79 11.90
N HIS A 63 17.79 -8.52 10.60
CA HIS A 63 16.76 -7.63 10.05
C HIS A 63 15.32 -8.14 10.25
N ILE A 64 15.13 -9.47 10.30
CA ILE A 64 13.92 -10.13 10.76
C ILE A 64 14.21 -10.66 12.17
N GLN A 65 13.40 -10.27 13.14
CA GLN A 65 13.52 -10.68 14.54
C GLN A 65 12.65 -11.90 14.86
N ALA A 66 11.48 -12.03 14.26
CA ALA A 66 10.65 -13.22 14.37
C ALA A 66 9.79 -13.44 13.13
N VAL A 67 9.39 -14.69 12.88
CA VAL A 67 8.34 -15.07 11.94
C VAL A 67 7.42 -16.07 12.63
N GLY A 68 6.12 -16.04 12.33
CA GLY A 68 5.15 -17.03 12.79
C GLY A 68 3.96 -17.08 11.86
N VAL A 69 3.02 -17.98 12.12
CA VAL A 69 1.78 -18.13 11.36
C VAL A 69 0.62 -17.63 12.23
N ASP A 70 -0.19 -16.69 11.73
CA ASP A 70 -1.36 -16.20 12.47
C ASP A 70 -2.58 -17.14 12.37
N ASP A 71 -3.65 -16.86 13.12
CA ASP A 71 -4.89 -17.66 13.13
C ASP A 71 -5.56 -17.80 11.75
N ALA A 72 -5.22 -16.93 10.80
CA ALA A 72 -5.68 -16.97 9.42
C ALA A 72 -4.73 -17.77 8.50
N GLY A 73 -3.75 -18.49 9.06
CA GLY A 73 -2.78 -19.30 8.32
C GLY A 73 -1.73 -18.47 7.56
N ARG A 74 -1.54 -17.19 7.87
CA ARG A 74 -0.62 -16.29 7.15
C ARG A 74 0.70 -16.17 7.89
N ARG A 75 1.81 -16.24 7.15
CA ARG A 75 3.12 -15.91 7.72
C ARG A 75 3.20 -14.41 8.05
N GLN A 76 3.48 -14.11 9.31
CA GLN A 76 3.68 -12.78 9.86
C GLN A 76 5.13 -12.61 10.32
N TYR A 77 5.60 -11.37 10.32
CA TYR A 77 7.00 -11.04 10.58
C TYR A 77 7.12 -9.91 11.61
N VAL A 78 8.07 -10.04 12.52
CA VAL A 78 8.57 -8.95 13.36
C VAL A 78 9.93 -8.55 12.81
N TYR A 79 10.11 -7.27 12.45
CA TYR A 79 11.37 -6.74 11.91
C TYR A 79 12.14 -5.94 12.96
N HIS A 80 13.46 -5.82 12.79
CA HIS A 80 14.25 -4.91 13.59
C HIS A 80 13.80 -3.44 13.38
N PRO A 81 13.73 -2.59 14.43
CA PRO A 81 13.28 -1.20 14.30
C PRO A 81 14.04 -0.41 13.23
N ASP A 82 15.38 -0.49 13.21
CA ASP A 82 16.20 0.15 12.17
C ASP A 82 15.92 -0.35 10.75
N TRP A 83 15.52 -1.62 10.58
CA TRP A 83 15.14 -2.14 9.27
C TRP A 83 13.84 -1.50 8.81
N SER A 84 12.84 -1.45 9.69
CA SER A 84 11.56 -0.79 9.43
C SER A 84 11.76 0.69 9.10
N ALA A 85 12.54 1.42 9.90
CA ALA A 85 12.84 2.83 9.68
C ALA A 85 13.56 3.08 8.33
N ARG A 86 14.55 2.25 7.98
CA ARG A 86 15.24 2.35 6.67
C ARG A 86 14.31 2.02 5.51
N ARG A 87 13.47 0.99 5.63
CA ARG A 87 12.47 0.61 4.62
C ARG A 87 11.42 1.71 4.44
N ASP A 88 11.02 2.36 5.52
CA ASP A 88 10.10 3.48 5.50
C ASP A 88 10.70 4.69 4.82
N ARG A 89 11.93 5.09 5.16
CA ARG A 89 12.64 6.12 4.38
C ARG A 89 12.73 5.77 2.90
N GLY A 90 13.08 4.52 2.59
CA GLY A 90 13.11 4.03 1.22
C GLY A 90 11.75 4.03 0.52
N LYS A 91 10.64 3.81 1.22
CA LYS A 91 9.29 3.84 0.62
C LYS A 91 8.85 5.26 0.29
N PHE A 92 9.17 6.23 1.15
CA PHE A 92 8.82 7.62 0.91
C PHE A 92 9.69 8.26 -0.17
N ALA A 93 10.99 7.95 -0.19
CA ALA A 93 11.87 8.34 -1.30
C ALA A 93 11.38 7.77 -2.64
N ARG A 94 10.95 6.49 -2.68
CA ARG A 94 10.32 5.92 -3.88
C ARG A 94 9.02 6.62 -4.27
N ALA A 95 8.19 7.04 -3.32
CA ALA A 95 6.97 7.78 -3.62
C ALA A 95 7.28 9.14 -4.29
N LEU A 96 8.32 9.86 -3.84
CA LEU A 96 8.75 11.10 -4.50
C LEU A 96 9.38 10.86 -5.88
N ALA A 97 10.15 9.78 -6.03
CA ALA A 97 10.66 9.38 -7.34
C ALA A 97 9.53 8.96 -8.29
N LEU A 98 8.44 8.38 -7.78
CA LEU A 98 7.24 8.12 -8.57
C LEU A 98 6.62 9.44 -9.04
N ALA A 99 6.49 10.44 -8.16
CA ALA A 99 5.99 11.77 -8.53
C ALA A 99 6.75 12.40 -9.72
N ASP A 100 8.08 12.21 -9.78
CA ASP A 100 8.91 12.62 -10.92
C ASP A 100 8.51 11.95 -12.24
N ALA A 101 8.22 10.66 -12.19
CA ALA A 101 7.98 9.83 -13.36
C ALA A 101 6.54 9.94 -13.89
N LEU A 102 5.60 10.40 -13.07
CA LEU A 102 4.17 10.42 -13.39
C LEU A 102 3.82 11.28 -14.60
N PRO A 103 4.35 12.49 -14.82
CA PRO A 103 3.97 13.30 -15.98
C PRO A 103 4.17 12.57 -17.31
N ARG A 104 5.34 11.94 -17.49
CA ARG A 104 5.65 11.16 -18.71
C ARG A 104 4.80 9.90 -18.80
N ALA A 105 4.60 9.20 -17.70
CA ALA A 105 3.76 7.99 -17.67
C ALA A 105 2.29 8.30 -18.00
N ARG A 106 1.74 9.39 -17.46
CA ARG A 106 0.37 9.87 -17.72
C ARG A 106 0.12 10.13 -19.19
N ALA A 107 1.06 10.78 -19.88
CA ALA A 107 0.95 11.02 -21.32
C ALA A 107 0.81 9.71 -22.11
N ARG A 108 1.66 8.71 -21.81
CA ARG A 108 1.60 7.38 -22.44
C ARG A 108 0.29 6.65 -22.12
N VAL A 109 -0.21 6.77 -20.88
CA VAL A 109 -1.47 6.18 -20.46
C VAL A 109 -2.66 6.81 -21.17
N THR A 110 -2.68 8.13 -21.37
CA THR A 110 -3.73 8.81 -22.16
C THR A 110 -3.77 8.24 -23.57
N VAL A 111 -2.62 8.09 -24.23
CA VAL A 111 -2.54 7.46 -25.55
C VAL A 111 -3.04 6.01 -25.51
N GLY A 112 -2.66 5.25 -24.47
CA GLY A 112 -3.12 3.88 -24.26
C GLY A 112 -4.64 3.76 -24.08
N LEU A 113 -5.27 4.69 -23.36
CA LEU A 113 -6.72 4.73 -23.15
C LEU A 113 -7.48 5.03 -24.45
N ARG A 114 -6.88 5.79 -25.37
CA ARG A 114 -7.47 6.19 -26.65
C ARG A 114 -7.23 5.18 -27.78
N ARG A 115 -6.68 4.01 -27.49
CA ARG A 115 -6.52 2.94 -28.50
C ARG A 115 -7.91 2.50 -29.00
N PRO A 116 -8.06 2.23 -30.32
CA PRO A 116 -9.36 1.84 -30.89
C PRO A 116 -9.81 0.46 -30.38
N GLU A 117 -8.88 -0.47 -30.20
CA GLU A 117 -9.19 -1.81 -29.71
C GLU A 117 -9.11 -1.90 -28.19
N LEU A 118 -10.07 -2.62 -27.59
CA LEU A 118 -10.04 -3.00 -26.18
C LEU A 118 -9.08 -4.18 -25.93
N ASP A 119 -7.81 -3.96 -26.25
CA ASP A 119 -6.72 -4.90 -26.10
C ASP A 119 -6.08 -4.87 -24.71
N ARG A 120 -5.04 -5.68 -24.51
CA ARG A 120 -4.33 -5.76 -23.22
C ARG A 120 -3.75 -4.42 -22.79
N GLU A 121 -3.23 -3.62 -23.73
CA GLU A 121 -2.58 -2.35 -23.45
C GLU A 121 -3.60 -1.32 -22.95
N ARG A 122 -4.76 -1.22 -23.60
CA ARG A 122 -5.84 -0.30 -23.18
C ARG A 122 -6.36 -0.64 -21.79
N VAL A 123 -6.53 -1.92 -21.47
CA VAL A 123 -6.97 -2.37 -20.13
C VAL A 123 -5.88 -2.15 -19.07
N LEU A 124 -4.59 -2.25 -19.42
CA LEU A 124 -3.49 -1.90 -18.52
C LEU A 124 -3.41 -0.38 -18.27
N ALA A 125 -3.69 0.43 -19.28
CA ALA A 125 -3.78 1.89 -19.16
C ALA A 125 -4.91 2.29 -18.18
N VAL A 126 -6.08 1.64 -18.25
CA VAL A 126 -7.16 1.78 -17.25
C VAL A 126 -6.65 1.45 -15.84
N ALA A 127 -5.97 0.32 -15.67
CA ALA A 127 -5.44 -0.08 -14.37
C ALA A 127 -4.45 0.95 -13.81
N PHE A 128 -3.55 1.47 -14.66
CA PHE A 128 -2.61 2.53 -14.27
C PHE A 128 -3.35 3.81 -13.88
N ARG A 129 -4.29 4.30 -14.71
CA ARG A 129 -5.03 5.53 -14.44
C ARG A 129 -5.80 5.47 -13.12
N LEU A 130 -6.43 4.33 -12.82
CA LEU A 130 -7.08 4.10 -11.54
C LEU A 130 -6.09 4.09 -10.36
N LEU A 131 -4.91 3.48 -10.51
CA LEU A 131 -3.85 3.54 -9.49
C LEU A 131 -3.37 4.97 -9.25
N ASP A 132 -3.20 5.74 -10.32
CA ASP A 132 -2.79 7.12 -10.28
C ASP A 132 -3.83 7.98 -9.56
N GLN A 133 -5.08 7.99 -10.03
CA GLN A 133 -6.13 8.91 -9.57
C GLN A 133 -6.85 8.50 -8.28
N ALA A 134 -6.95 7.22 -7.95
CA ALA A 134 -7.69 6.75 -6.78
C ALA A 134 -6.89 5.80 -5.87
N ALA A 135 -5.71 5.36 -6.31
CA ALA A 135 -4.82 4.47 -5.58
C ALA A 135 -5.54 3.28 -4.89
N PRO A 136 -6.44 2.53 -5.56
CA PRO A 136 -7.05 1.35 -4.97
C PRO A 136 -5.98 0.34 -4.58
N ARG A 137 -6.31 -0.54 -3.63
CA ARG A 137 -5.46 -1.72 -3.39
C ARG A 137 -5.48 -2.56 -4.65
N ILE A 138 -4.31 -3.03 -5.09
CA ILE A 138 -4.19 -3.85 -6.31
C ILE A 138 -5.07 -5.10 -6.26
N GLY A 139 -5.26 -5.69 -5.08
CA GLY A 139 -6.00 -6.95 -4.90
C GLY A 139 -5.14 -8.15 -5.26
N SER A 140 -5.51 -9.33 -4.74
CA SER A 140 -4.97 -10.60 -5.22
C SER A 140 -6.08 -11.64 -5.18
N GLU A 141 -6.10 -12.54 -6.15
CA GLU A 141 -7.14 -13.56 -6.25
C GLU A 141 -7.15 -14.48 -5.01
N ARG A 142 -5.98 -14.77 -4.45
CA ARG A 142 -5.84 -15.52 -3.19
C ARG A 142 -6.52 -14.81 -2.00
N TYR A 143 -6.41 -13.49 -1.93
CA TYR A 143 -7.04 -12.71 -0.85
C TYR A 143 -8.56 -12.59 -1.07
N PHE A 144 -9.00 -12.45 -2.31
CA PHE A 144 -10.42 -12.44 -2.68
C PHE A 144 -11.12 -13.75 -2.30
N ARG A 145 -10.57 -14.91 -2.69
CA ARG A 145 -11.17 -16.22 -2.40
C ARG A 145 -11.30 -16.51 -0.90
N ALA A 146 -10.37 -16.02 -0.10
CA ALA A 146 -10.36 -16.28 1.34
C ALA A 146 -11.18 -15.28 2.19
N HIS A 147 -11.41 -14.04 1.71
CA HIS A 147 -11.99 -12.98 2.55
C HIS A 147 -13.15 -12.22 1.87
N GLY A 148 -13.49 -12.51 0.62
CA GLY A 148 -14.56 -11.83 -0.13
C GLY A 148 -14.28 -10.37 -0.53
N SER A 149 -13.19 -9.78 -0.03
CA SER A 149 -12.77 -8.40 -0.34
C SER A 149 -12.15 -8.29 -1.73
N ARG A 150 -12.51 -7.22 -2.45
CA ARG A 150 -11.99 -6.91 -3.79
C ARG A 150 -10.90 -5.83 -3.74
N GLY A 151 -9.99 -5.91 -4.70
CA GLY A 151 -9.09 -4.83 -5.12
C GLY A 151 -9.11 -4.70 -6.65
N LEU A 152 -8.29 -3.79 -7.17
CA LEU A 152 -8.27 -3.38 -8.58
C LEU A 152 -8.39 -4.53 -9.59
N THR A 153 -7.54 -5.55 -9.48
CA THR A 153 -7.51 -6.67 -10.44
C THR A 153 -8.58 -7.73 -10.20
N THR A 154 -9.36 -7.60 -9.12
CA THR A 154 -10.46 -8.52 -8.78
C THR A 154 -11.81 -7.81 -8.79
N LEU A 155 -11.89 -6.58 -9.29
CA LEU A 155 -13.15 -5.89 -9.53
C LEU A 155 -13.95 -6.64 -10.57
N ILE A 156 -15.26 -6.69 -10.36
CA ILE A 156 -16.23 -7.23 -11.31
C ILE A 156 -17.04 -6.10 -11.92
N ARG A 157 -17.69 -6.38 -13.06
CA ARG A 157 -18.39 -5.35 -13.84
C ARG A 157 -19.43 -4.57 -13.05
N ARG A 158 -20.21 -5.24 -12.19
CA ARG A 158 -21.20 -4.58 -11.33
C ARG A 158 -20.62 -3.65 -10.25
N ASP A 159 -19.30 -3.70 -10.02
CA ASP A 159 -18.65 -2.78 -9.08
C ASP A 159 -18.39 -1.40 -9.72
N ALA A 160 -18.54 -1.27 -11.04
CA ALA A 160 -18.26 -0.04 -11.77
C ALA A 160 -19.54 0.54 -12.37
N ALA A 161 -19.70 1.84 -12.22
CA ALA A 161 -20.69 2.66 -12.90
C ALA A 161 -20.00 3.88 -13.54
N VAL A 162 -20.62 4.41 -14.60
CA VAL A 162 -20.15 5.62 -15.28
C VAL A 162 -21.32 6.60 -15.38
N ASP A 163 -21.08 7.84 -14.99
CA ASP A 163 -22.00 8.96 -15.09
C ASP A 163 -21.28 10.16 -15.73
N GLY A 164 -21.58 10.43 -17.01
CA GLY A 164 -20.80 11.35 -17.83
C GLY A 164 -19.31 10.96 -17.85
N ASP A 165 -18.45 11.88 -17.42
CA ASP A 165 -16.99 11.67 -17.31
C ASP A 165 -16.57 11.07 -15.96
N THR A 166 -17.52 10.71 -15.10
CA THR A 166 -17.25 10.21 -13.75
C THR A 166 -17.33 8.69 -13.71
N VAL A 167 -16.23 8.06 -13.30
CA VAL A 167 -16.17 6.64 -12.95
C VAL A 167 -16.40 6.47 -11.46
N ILE A 168 -17.39 5.65 -11.10
CA ILE A 168 -17.70 5.28 -9.73
C ILE A 168 -17.38 3.80 -9.55
N LEU A 169 -16.51 3.48 -8.59
CA LEU A 169 -16.19 2.12 -8.19
C LEU A 169 -16.69 1.86 -6.77
N ASP A 170 -17.61 0.92 -6.59
CA ASP A 170 -18.15 0.54 -5.29
C ASP A 170 -18.10 -0.97 -5.06
N PHE A 171 -17.36 -1.38 -4.03
CA PHE A 171 -17.10 -2.79 -3.75
C PHE A 171 -16.78 -3.05 -2.27
N PRO A 172 -17.02 -4.28 -1.76
CA PRO A 172 -16.51 -4.72 -0.47
C PRO A 172 -14.98 -4.76 -0.53
N GLY A 173 -14.33 -3.86 0.19
CA GLY A 173 -12.89 -3.75 0.31
C GLY A 173 -12.33 -4.57 1.47
N LYS A 174 -11.09 -4.26 1.85
CA LYS A 174 -10.35 -4.97 2.91
C LYS A 174 -11.10 -4.86 4.25
N SER A 175 -11.11 -5.97 5.01
CA SER A 175 -11.73 -6.06 6.34
C SER A 175 -13.25 -5.80 6.34
N GLY A 176 -13.95 -6.16 5.26
CA GLY A 176 -15.41 -6.04 5.14
C GLY A 176 -15.94 -4.62 4.95
N LYS A 177 -15.07 -3.61 4.95
CA LYS A 177 -15.46 -2.21 4.72
C LYS A 177 -15.79 -1.98 3.26
N ARG A 178 -16.91 -1.33 2.95
CA ARG A 178 -17.18 -0.85 1.59
C ARG A 178 -16.15 0.20 1.19
N ALA A 179 -15.63 0.08 -0.02
CA ALA A 179 -14.80 1.09 -0.67
C ALA A 179 -15.66 1.72 -1.77
N SER A 180 -15.72 3.04 -1.77
CA SER A 180 -16.34 3.84 -2.83
C SER A 180 -15.29 4.82 -3.33
N LEU A 181 -14.99 4.78 -4.63
CA LEU A 181 -14.01 5.63 -5.28
C LEU A 181 -14.71 6.35 -6.43
N SER A 182 -14.48 7.65 -6.58
CA SER A 182 -14.97 8.44 -7.70
C SER A 182 -13.79 9.11 -8.41
N VAL A 183 -13.78 9.06 -9.73
CA VAL A 183 -12.73 9.61 -10.58
C VAL A 183 -13.37 10.31 -11.77
N VAL A 184 -13.10 11.60 -11.94
CA VAL A 184 -13.54 12.37 -13.11
C VAL A 184 -12.44 12.35 -14.16
N ASP A 185 -12.65 11.60 -15.24
CA ASP A 185 -11.71 11.42 -16.35
C ASP A 185 -12.44 10.83 -17.57
N ALA A 186 -12.65 11.64 -18.61
CA ALA A 186 -13.44 11.27 -19.79
C ALA A 186 -12.89 10.05 -20.55
N ASP A 187 -11.56 9.97 -20.71
CA ASP A 187 -10.91 8.85 -21.42
C ASP A 187 -11.06 7.54 -20.63
N LEU A 188 -10.93 7.62 -19.30
CA LEU A 188 -11.16 6.50 -18.40
C LEU A 188 -12.64 6.09 -18.38
N ALA A 189 -13.55 7.04 -18.29
CA ALA A 189 -15.00 6.82 -18.27
C ALA A 189 -15.47 6.08 -19.52
N ALA A 190 -15.06 6.54 -20.71
CA ALA A 190 -15.38 5.87 -21.98
C ALA A 190 -14.90 4.41 -21.99
N THR A 191 -13.67 4.15 -21.52
CA THR A 191 -13.10 2.79 -21.53
C THR A 191 -13.74 1.89 -20.47
N ILE A 192 -14.07 2.43 -19.28
CA ILE A 192 -14.75 1.67 -18.22
C ILE A 192 -16.18 1.33 -18.63
N ALA A 193 -16.90 2.24 -19.29
CA ALA A 193 -18.24 1.98 -19.80
C ALA A 193 -18.23 0.76 -20.75
N GLU A 194 -17.25 0.70 -21.66
CA GLU A 194 -17.06 -0.44 -22.56
C GLU A 194 -16.74 -1.75 -21.79
N LEU A 195 -15.83 -1.68 -20.81
CA LEU A 195 -15.44 -2.84 -19.98
C LEU A 195 -16.57 -3.40 -19.10
N ALA A 196 -17.46 -2.53 -18.63
CA ALA A 196 -18.57 -2.85 -17.76
C ALA A 196 -19.72 -3.60 -18.46
N THR A 197 -19.77 -3.59 -19.80
CA THR A 197 -20.81 -4.27 -20.59
C THR A 197 -20.84 -5.80 -20.41
N GLY A 198 -22.02 -6.42 -20.39
CA GLY A 198 -22.20 -7.88 -20.36
C GLY A 198 -22.39 -8.48 -18.95
N ARG A 199 -21.94 -9.72 -18.71
CA ARG A 199 -22.26 -10.47 -17.47
C ARG A 199 -21.81 -9.71 -16.20
N PRO A 200 -22.71 -9.35 -15.26
CA PRO A 200 -22.37 -8.49 -14.10
C PRO A 200 -21.28 -9.03 -13.17
N ARG A 201 -21.15 -10.35 -13.06
CA ARG A 201 -20.16 -11.03 -12.20
C ARG A 201 -18.83 -11.34 -12.89
N ALA A 202 -18.66 -10.97 -14.18
CA ALA A 202 -17.39 -11.13 -14.87
C ALA A 202 -16.36 -10.09 -14.40
N ALA A 203 -15.07 -10.41 -14.53
CA ALA A 203 -13.98 -9.49 -14.19
C ALA A 203 -14.03 -8.21 -15.04
N LEU A 204 -13.97 -7.06 -14.37
CA LEU A 204 -13.98 -5.74 -15.01
C LEU A 204 -12.72 -5.54 -15.86
N LEU A 205 -11.55 -5.64 -15.22
CA LEU A 205 -10.25 -5.48 -15.89
C LEU A 205 -9.83 -6.77 -16.57
N SER A 206 -10.41 -7.01 -17.74
CA SER A 206 -10.10 -8.18 -18.57
C SER A 206 -9.98 -7.79 -20.05
N TYR A 207 -9.14 -8.52 -20.78
CA TYR A 207 -8.89 -8.29 -22.20
C TYR A 207 -9.11 -9.58 -23.01
N ARG A 208 -9.28 -9.45 -24.33
CA ARG A 208 -9.46 -10.60 -25.21
C ARG A 208 -8.10 -11.22 -25.58
N ARG A 209 -7.98 -12.54 -25.40
CA ARG A 209 -6.85 -13.36 -25.88
C ARG A 209 -7.41 -14.50 -26.72
N GLY A 210 -7.39 -14.34 -28.04
CA GLY A 210 -8.08 -15.23 -28.97
C GLY A 210 -9.59 -15.18 -28.75
N ARG A 211 -10.18 -16.34 -28.43
CA ARG A 211 -11.62 -16.47 -28.09
C ARG A 211 -11.93 -16.30 -26.61
N ARG A 212 -10.91 -16.23 -25.74
CA ARG A 212 -11.09 -16.15 -24.28
C ARG A 212 -10.94 -14.72 -23.80
N ARG A 213 -11.65 -14.38 -22.72
CA ARG A 213 -11.44 -13.14 -21.97
C ARG A 213 -10.62 -13.47 -20.72
N VAL A 214 -9.51 -12.77 -20.53
CA VAL A 214 -8.51 -13.04 -19.50
C VAL A 214 -8.43 -11.84 -18.56
N PRO A 215 -8.61 -12.01 -17.24
CA PRO A 215 -8.45 -10.93 -16.28
C PRO A 215 -6.97 -10.54 -16.15
N LEU A 216 -6.71 -9.26 -15.86
CA LEU A 216 -5.36 -8.82 -15.49
C LEU A 216 -4.98 -9.43 -14.13
N ALA A 217 -3.73 -9.88 -14.01
CA ALA A 217 -3.14 -10.27 -12.75
C ALA A 217 -2.41 -9.07 -12.08
N PRO A 218 -2.19 -9.10 -10.76
CA PRO A 218 -1.38 -8.09 -10.08
C PRO A 218 0.04 -7.94 -10.64
N SER A 219 0.61 -9.03 -11.17
CA SER A 219 1.91 -9.03 -11.83
C SER A 219 1.90 -8.24 -13.14
N ASP A 220 0.83 -8.34 -13.93
CA ASP A 220 0.67 -7.60 -15.19
C ASP A 220 0.68 -6.09 -14.94
N VAL A 221 -0.13 -5.63 -13.98
CA VAL A 221 -0.25 -4.22 -13.63
C VAL A 221 1.07 -3.67 -13.09
N ASN A 222 1.74 -4.38 -12.18
CA ASN A 222 3.03 -3.93 -11.66
C ASN A 222 4.14 -3.95 -12.72
N ALA A 223 4.12 -4.90 -13.66
CA ALA A 223 5.06 -4.89 -14.79
C ALA A 223 4.83 -3.67 -15.69
N TYR A 224 3.57 -3.34 -15.95
CA TYR A 224 3.21 -2.17 -16.74
C TYR A 224 3.60 -0.86 -16.07
N VAL A 225 3.35 -0.72 -14.76
CA VAL A 225 3.83 0.42 -13.96
C VAL A 225 5.33 0.62 -14.14
N ARG A 226 6.13 -0.43 -13.98
CA ARG A 226 7.59 -0.35 -14.16
C ARG A 226 7.99 0.06 -15.58
N ALA A 227 7.33 -0.50 -16.59
CA ALA A 227 7.62 -0.20 -17.99
C ALA A 227 7.32 1.26 -18.37
N LEU A 228 6.29 1.87 -17.77
CA LEU A 228 5.92 3.26 -18.06
C LEU A 228 6.75 4.28 -17.29
N THR A 229 7.14 3.95 -16.07
CA THR A 229 7.82 4.87 -15.15
C THR A 229 9.34 4.74 -15.16
N GLY A 230 9.89 3.66 -15.72
CA GLY A 230 11.32 3.37 -15.73
C GLY A 230 11.92 2.99 -14.37
N GLY A 231 11.13 3.03 -13.30
CA GLY A 231 11.56 2.71 -11.93
C GLY A 231 10.99 1.40 -11.40
N THR A 232 11.51 0.93 -10.26
CA THR A 232 11.02 -0.27 -9.57
C THR A 232 9.81 0.05 -8.69
N PHE A 233 8.77 0.67 -9.26
CA PHE A 233 7.55 1.03 -8.54
C PHE A 233 6.50 -0.07 -8.62
N THR A 234 5.56 -0.01 -7.68
CA THR A 234 4.43 -0.91 -7.56
C THR A 234 3.16 -0.11 -7.25
N ALA A 235 1.99 -0.75 -7.33
CA ALA A 235 0.72 -0.18 -6.89
C ALA A 235 0.74 0.35 -5.43
N LYS A 236 1.64 -0.17 -4.58
CA LYS A 236 1.78 0.33 -3.20
C LYS A 236 2.39 1.74 -3.15
N ASP A 237 3.30 2.05 -4.06
CA ASP A 237 4.00 3.34 -4.07
C ASP A 237 3.02 4.48 -4.46
N PHE A 238 2.05 4.22 -5.34
CA PHE A 238 0.92 5.14 -5.62
C PHE A 238 0.12 5.50 -4.37
N ARG A 239 -0.20 4.50 -3.54
CA ARG A 239 -0.93 4.73 -2.27
C ARG A 239 -0.13 5.57 -1.29
N THR A 240 1.18 5.37 -1.23
CA THR A 240 2.05 6.18 -0.37
C THR A 240 2.18 7.61 -0.90
N LEU A 241 2.36 7.79 -2.21
CA LEU A 241 2.41 9.12 -2.81
C LEU A 241 1.10 9.88 -2.60
N ARG A 242 -0.04 9.26 -2.94
CA ARG A 242 -1.35 9.89 -2.80
C ARG A 242 -1.72 10.17 -1.34
N GLY A 243 -1.37 9.26 -0.42
CA GLY A 243 -1.54 9.51 1.01
C GLY A 243 -0.73 10.70 1.52
N THR A 244 0.50 10.84 1.03
CA THR A 244 1.40 11.94 1.38
C THR A 244 0.91 13.28 0.83
N ILE A 245 0.51 13.32 -0.46
CA ILE A 245 -0.08 14.50 -1.10
C ILE A 245 -1.37 14.92 -0.39
N HIS A 246 -2.30 13.98 -0.16
CA HIS A 246 -3.58 14.27 0.49
C HIS A 246 -3.40 14.88 1.88
N ALA A 247 -2.46 14.36 2.67
CA ALA A 247 -2.15 14.91 3.98
C ALA A 247 -1.56 16.33 3.88
N ALA A 248 -0.63 16.54 2.94
CA ALA A 248 0.01 17.84 2.73
C ALA A 248 -0.99 18.91 2.24
N GLU A 249 -1.89 18.55 1.32
CA GLU A 249 -2.96 19.43 0.87
C GLU A 249 -3.95 19.76 2.00
N ALA A 250 -4.34 18.77 2.81
CA ALA A 250 -5.23 19.00 3.94
C ALA A 250 -4.63 19.99 4.96
N LEU A 251 -3.32 19.89 5.20
CA LEU A 251 -2.59 20.85 6.05
C LEU A 251 -2.45 22.23 5.39
N ALA A 252 -2.21 22.28 4.08
CA ALA A 252 -2.16 23.54 3.34
C ALA A 252 -3.50 24.28 3.38
N ARG A 253 -4.62 23.57 3.17
CA ARG A 253 -5.98 24.12 3.29
C ARG A 253 -6.32 24.57 4.71
N ALA A 254 -5.76 23.90 5.73
CA ALA A 254 -5.91 24.33 7.12
C ALA A 254 -5.10 25.61 7.46
N GLY A 255 -4.13 25.98 6.61
CA GLY A 255 -3.24 27.12 6.84
C GLY A 255 -2.19 26.87 7.93
N THR A 256 -1.22 27.79 8.04
CA THR A 256 -0.23 27.77 9.11
C THR A 256 -0.85 28.19 10.44
N VAL A 257 -0.55 27.46 11.51
CA VAL A 257 -1.11 27.71 12.85
C VAL A 257 -0.03 28.11 13.84
N LYS A 258 -0.37 28.98 14.80
CA LYS A 258 0.59 29.57 15.74
C LYS A 258 0.82 28.71 16.99
N THR A 259 -0.18 27.93 17.42
CA THR A 259 -0.09 27.16 18.67
C THR A 259 0.19 25.67 18.42
N ALA A 260 0.86 25.02 19.38
CA ALA A 260 1.08 23.58 19.33
C ALA A 260 -0.23 22.77 19.37
N LYS A 261 -1.25 23.29 20.06
CA LYS A 261 -2.58 22.67 20.16
C LYS A 261 -3.29 22.65 18.80
N ASP A 262 -3.29 23.79 18.11
CA ASP A 262 -3.92 23.93 16.79
C ASP A 262 -3.19 23.10 15.75
N ARG A 263 -1.85 23.05 15.82
CA ARG A 263 -1.05 22.17 14.96
C ARG A 263 -1.42 20.71 15.14
N ALA A 264 -1.47 20.24 16.37
CA ALA A 264 -1.87 18.85 16.64
C ALA A 264 -3.31 18.56 16.18
N ALA A 265 -4.21 19.54 16.23
CA ALA A 265 -5.57 19.41 15.71
C ALA A 265 -5.60 19.29 14.18
N ALA A 266 -4.85 20.15 13.47
CA ALA A 266 -4.71 20.11 12.02
C ALA A 266 -4.09 18.78 11.55
N GLU A 267 -3.01 18.32 12.19
CA GLU A 267 -2.38 17.03 11.91
C GLU A 267 -3.35 15.86 12.11
N ARG A 268 -4.10 15.84 13.23
CA ARG A 268 -5.12 14.80 13.47
C ARG A 268 -6.20 14.81 12.39
N SER A 269 -6.64 15.99 11.97
CA SER A 269 -7.64 16.14 10.90
C SER A 269 -7.12 15.60 9.57
N ALA A 270 -5.91 16.01 9.17
CA ALA A 270 -5.24 15.54 7.96
C ALA A 270 -5.07 14.01 7.96
N ILE A 271 -4.62 13.43 9.08
CA ILE A 271 -4.47 11.97 9.22
C ILE A 271 -5.82 11.24 9.05
N ARG A 272 -6.91 11.75 9.66
CA ARG A 272 -8.24 11.14 9.52
C ARG A 272 -8.74 11.21 8.08
N SER A 273 -8.64 12.38 7.46
CA SER A 273 -9.05 12.56 6.07
C SER A 273 -8.26 11.65 5.11
N THR A 274 -6.94 11.53 5.28
CA THR A 274 -6.12 10.58 4.50
C THR A 274 -6.50 9.12 4.78
N ALA A 275 -6.85 8.77 6.03
CA ALA A 275 -7.25 7.42 6.37
C ALA A 275 -8.57 7.03 5.70
N GLU A 276 -9.54 7.95 5.65
CA GLU A 276 -10.81 7.79 4.95
C GLU A 276 -10.57 7.63 3.44
N ALA A 277 -9.85 8.58 2.82
CA ALA A 277 -9.55 8.56 1.39
C ALA A 277 -8.86 7.26 0.94
N LEU A 278 -7.99 6.69 1.78
CA LEU A 278 -7.29 5.44 1.46
C LEU A 278 -8.00 4.16 1.94
N GLY A 279 -9.08 4.26 2.72
CA GLY A 279 -9.71 3.11 3.38
C GLY A 279 -8.74 2.38 4.32
N ASN A 280 -8.16 3.11 5.27
CA ASN A 280 -7.23 2.66 6.30
C ASN A 280 -7.68 3.12 7.70
N THR A 281 -7.04 2.63 8.77
CA THR A 281 -7.15 3.27 10.09
C THR A 281 -6.22 4.50 10.15
N PRO A 282 -6.51 5.50 11.02
CA PRO A 282 -5.62 6.66 11.22
C PRO A 282 -4.17 6.26 11.55
N ALA A 283 -3.97 5.27 12.41
CA ALA A 283 -2.65 4.77 12.76
C ALA A 283 -1.89 4.19 11.56
N VAL A 284 -2.59 3.44 10.70
CA VAL A 284 -2.01 2.86 9.47
C VAL A 284 -1.72 3.96 8.45
N ALA A 285 -2.62 4.93 8.27
CA ALA A 285 -2.38 6.07 7.37
C ALA A 285 -1.11 6.84 7.78
N LYS A 286 -1.04 7.24 9.05
CA LYS A 286 0.11 7.98 9.62
C LYS A 286 1.44 7.25 9.48
N SER A 287 1.50 5.97 9.86
CA SER A 287 2.75 5.21 9.88
C SER A 287 3.19 4.70 8.51
N SER A 288 2.23 4.37 7.63
CA SER A 288 2.52 3.61 6.41
C SER A 288 2.41 4.40 5.11
N TYR A 289 1.60 5.46 5.07
CA TYR A 289 1.22 6.14 3.82
C TYR A 289 1.48 7.64 3.80
N ILE A 290 1.74 8.28 4.94
CA ILE A 290 2.08 9.71 5.00
C ILE A 290 3.58 9.84 5.30
N ASP A 291 4.31 10.55 4.44
CA ASP A 291 5.71 10.89 4.72
C ASP A 291 5.77 11.81 5.97
N PRO A 292 6.45 11.39 7.06
CA PRO A 292 6.53 12.18 8.29
C PRO A 292 7.18 13.55 8.09
N ARG A 293 7.95 13.75 7.01
CA ARG A 293 8.51 15.07 6.66
C ARG A 293 7.43 16.11 6.40
N VAL A 294 6.23 15.72 5.95
CA VAL A 294 5.08 16.65 5.78
C VAL A 294 4.75 17.33 7.10
N PHE A 295 4.63 16.57 8.19
CA PHE A 295 4.36 17.13 9.51
C PHE A 295 5.52 17.99 10.03
N ALA A 296 6.76 17.57 9.74
CA ALA A 296 7.95 18.35 10.11
C ALA A 296 8.01 19.71 9.37
N ARG A 297 7.60 19.75 8.09
CA ARG A 297 7.48 20.99 7.30
C ARG A 297 6.37 21.88 7.84
N TYR A 298 5.20 21.31 8.10
CA TYR A 298 4.06 22.02 8.66
C TYR A 298 4.38 22.65 10.02
N ALA A 299 5.13 21.94 10.88
CA ALA A 299 5.59 22.46 12.17
C ALA A 299 6.51 23.69 12.05
N ARG A 300 7.15 23.89 10.89
CA ARG A 300 7.96 25.07 10.56
C ARG A 300 7.18 26.15 9.79
N GLY A 301 5.87 26.02 9.69
CA GLY A 301 5.03 26.95 8.90
C GLY A 301 5.16 26.77 7.40
N GLN A 302 5.69 25.63 6.92
CA GLN A 302 5.81 25.33 5.49
C GLN A 302 4.65 24.42 5.08
N VAL A 303 3.90 24.83 4.05
CA VAL A 303 2.75 24.10 3.51
C VAL A 303 2.95 23.78 2.03
N LEU A 304 2.15 22.83 1.53
CA LEU A 304 2.09 22.50 0.11
C LEU A 304 1.61 23.72 -0.70
N ASP A 305 2.27 24.01 -1.81
CA ASP A 305 1.77 24.99 -2.79
C ASP A 305 0.56 24.39 -3.54
N LEU A 306 -0.61 24.99 -3.38
CA LEU A 306 -1.85 24.55 -4.01
C LEU A 306 -2.06 25.13 -5.43
N SER A 307 -1.16 26.00 -5.89
CA SER A 307 -1.26 26.65 -7.21
C SER A 307 -0.62 25.85 -8.35
N ILE A 308 0.18 24.82 -8.02
CA ILE A 308 0.86 23.97 -8.99
C ILE A 308 0.41 22.51 -8.88
N ALA A 309 0.88 21.68 -9.82
CA ALA A 309 0.56 20.26 -9.82
C ALA A 309 0.98 19.60 -8.48
N PRO A 310 0.12 18.78 -7.85
CA PRO A 310 0.40 18.21 -6.52
C PRO A 310 1.70 17.40 -6.45
N GLU A 311 2.10 16.74 -7.54
CA GLU A 311 3.36 15.99 -7.64
C GLU A 311 4.59 16.90 -7.62
N SER A 312 4.52 18.07 -8.25
CA SER A 312 5.58 19.08 -8.19
C SER A 312 5.62 19.71 -6.80
N ALA A 313 4.47 20.15 -6.29
CA ALA A 313 4.37 20.78 -4.98
C ALA A 313 4.90 19.88 -3.85
N ILE A 314 4.58 18.57 -3.88
CA ILE A 314 5.04 17.68 -2.81
C ILE A 314 6.54 17.41 -2.89
N ARG A 315 7.10 17.42 -4.09
CA ARG A 315 8.55 17.32 -4.26
C ARG A 315 9.24 18.58 -3.75
N ASP A 316 8.73 19.75 -4.09
CA ASP A 316 9.32 21.03 -3.64
C ASP A 316 9.25 21.14 -2.12
N LEU A 317 8.11 20.81 -1.52
CA LEU A 317 7.93 20.79 -0.07
C LEU A 317 8.87 19.81 0.65
N LEU A 318 9.18 18.67 0.05
CA LEU A 318 9.92 17.57 0.70
C LEU A 318 11.36 17.39 0.22
N SER A 319 11.78 18.18 -0.77
CA SER A 319 13.19 18.40 -1.12
C SER A 319 13.95 19.02 0.06
#